data_AF-A0A355CLS0-F1
#
_entry.id   AF-A0A355CLS0-F1
#
_cell.length_a   1.000
_cell.length_b   1.000
_cell.length_c   1.000
_cell.angle_alpha   90.00
_cell.angle_beta   90.00
_cell.angle_gamma   90.00
#
_symmetry.space_group_name_H-M   'P 1'
#
loop_
_entity.id
_entity.type
_entity.pdbx_description
1 polymer ?
#
loop_
_entity_poly.entity_id
_entity_poly.type
_entity_poly.pdbx_seq_one_letter_code
_entity_poly.pdbx_strand_id
1 'polypeptide(L)'
;MGANKIRIAKDKADLVKSLTLSDNNTGPFQTYADVIAFAASLGNKRKKRLPLGEVSKREPGAIDVDIFVSRGYDMAIKLIAIAETKNPHILSHLDEKLESERLLIFEEYANGGLEILREE
;
A
#
# COMPACT_ATOMS: atom_id res chain seq x y z
N MET A 1 -18.16 -5.36 -10.03
CA MET A 1 -17.31 -4.45 -9.24
C MET A 1 -16.02 -4.28 -10.02
N GLY A 2 -15.65 -3.04 -10.36
CA GLY A 2 -14.38 -2.79 -11.05
C GLY A 2 -13.22 -3.25 -10.17
N ALA A 3 -12.19 -3.86 -10.75
CA ALA A 3 -11.02 -4.32 -10.02
C ALA A 3 -10.29 -3.10 -9.44
N ASN A 4 -10.53 -2.79 -8.16
CA ASN A 4 -9.79 -1.77 -7.45
C ASN A 4 -8.34 -2.25 -7.29
N LYS A 5 -7.39 -1.35 -7.51
CA LYS A 5 -5.96 -1.65 -7.44
C LYS A 5 -5.25 -0.69 -6.52
N ILE A 6 -4.30 -1.20 -5.75
CA ILE A 6 -3.36 -0.41 -4.97
C ILE A 6 -2.18 -0.07 -5.89
N ARG A 7 -1.97 1.22 -6.08
CA ARG A 7 -0.98 1.81 -6.98
C ARG A 7 0.36 1.95 -6.26
N ILE A 8 1.44 1.78 -7.04
CA ILE A 8 2.81 1.95 -6.59
C ILE A 8 3.41 3.12 -7.38
N ALA A 9 4.08 4.04 -6.69
CA ALA A 9 4.78 5.14 -7.34
C ALA A 9 5.97 4.63 -8.17
N LYS A 10 6.15 5.18 -9.37
CA LYS A 10 7.13 4.77 -10.38
C LYS A 10 8.57 4.82 -9.86
N ASP A 11 8.88 5.80 -9.03
CA ASP A 11 10.17 6.03 -8.39
C ASP A 11 10.43 5.10 -7.20
N LYS A 12 9.41 4.36 -6.74
CA LYS A 12 9.52 3.36 -5.66
C LYS A 12 9.52 1.91 -6.15
N ALA A 13 9.15 1.67 -7.41
CA ALA A 13 9.02 0.33 -7.99
C ALA A 13 10.29 -0.52 -7.83
N ASP A 14 11.48 0.05 -8.11
CA ASP A 14 12.75 -0.68 -8.03
C ASP A 14 13.08 -1.11 -6.59
N LEU A 15 12.73 -0.27 -5.59
CA LEU A 15 12.90 -0.60 -4.17
C LEU A 15 11.93 -1.71 -3.73
N VAL A 16 10.67 -1.64 -4.15
CA VAL A 16 9.70 -2.71 -3.85
C VAL A 16 10.18 -4.04 -4.42
N LYS A 17 10.75 -4.02 -5.64
CA LYS A 17 11.35 -5.20 -6.26
C LYS A 17 12.55 -5.73 -5.47
N SER A 18 13.47 -4.86 -5.04
CA SER A 18 14.64 -5.27 -4.26
C SER A 18 14.31 -5.76 -2.84
N LEU A 19 13.16 -5.40 -2.29
CA LEU A 19 12.69 -5.92 -1.00
C LEU A 19 11.91 -7.23 -1.12
N THR A 20 11.60 -7.66 -2.33
CA THR A 20 10.82 -8.88 -2.58
C THR A 20 11.72 -10.05 -2.95
N LEU A 21 11.46 -11.19 -2.34
CA LEU A 21 12.13 -12.45 -2.62
C LEU A 21 11.89 -12.85 -4.09
N SER A 22 12.96 -13.17 -4.79
CA SER A 22 12.93 -13.75 -6.14
C SER A 22 14.14 -14.65 -6.35
N ASP A 23 14.19 -15.38 -7.46
CA ASP A 23 15.29 -16.32 -7.76
C ASP A 23 16.69 -15.68 -7.65
N ASN A 24 16.79 -14.37 -7.93
CA ASN A 24 18.03 -13.61 -7.90
C ASN A 24 18.11 -12.59 -6.74
N ASN A 25 17.18 -12.60 -5.79
CA ASN A 25 17.14 -11.60 -4.72
C ASN A 25 16.61 -12.18 -3.40
N THR A 26 17.36 -12.01 -2.32
CA THR A 26 17.00 -12.46 -0.96
C THR A 26 16.22 -11.38 -0.19
N GLY A 27 15.22 -10.78 -0.83
CA GLY A 27 14.35 -9.78 -0.19
C GLY A 27 13.60 -10.38 1.01
N PRO A 28 13.40 -9.62 2.10
CA PRO A 28 12.76 -10.14 3.33
C PRO A 28 11.25 -10.41 3.18
N PHE A 29 10.62 -9.96 2.09
CA PHE A 29 9.18 -10.11 1.85
C PHE A 29 8.90 -11.11 0.73
N GLN A 30 7.84 -11.90 0.85
CA GLN A 30 7.51 -12.92 -0.14
C GLN A 30 6.85 -12.34 -1.40
N THR A 31 6.08 -11.26 -1.26
CA THR A 31 5.34 -10.65 -2.35
C THR A 31 5.39 -9.12 -2.30
N TYR A 32 5.12 -8.47 -3.43
CA TYR A 32 4.96 -7.01 -3.47
C TYR A 32 3.86 -6.52 -2.52
N ALA A 33 2.78 -7.27 -2.35
CA ALA A 33 1.71 -6.92 -1.42
C ALA A 33 2.20 -6.87 0.04
N ASP A 34 3.09 -7.79 0.44
CA ASP A 34 3.69 -7.81 1.77
C ASP A 34 4.56 -6.56 2.00
N VAL A 35 5.37 -6.18 1.00
CA VAL A 35 6.19 -4.96 1.05
C VAL A 35 5.31 -3.73 1.22
N ILE A 36 4.25 -3.60 0.40
CA ILE A 36 3.36 -2.45 0.44
C ILE A 36 2.59 -2.37 1.76
N ALA A 37 2.08 -3.50 2.27
CA ALA A 37 1.38 -3.54 3.56
C ALA A 37 2.30 -3.19 4.74
N PHE A 38 3.54 -3.68 4.71
CA PHE A 38 4.55 -3.34 5.70
C PHE A 38 4.90 -1.84 5.64
N ALA A 39 5.17 -1.32 4.45
CA ALA A 39 5.46 0.10 4.24
C ALA A 39 4.30 0.99 4.68
N ALA A 40 3.05 0.65 4.35
CA ALA A 40 1.88 1.42 4.80
C ALA A 40 1.79 1.49 6.32
N SER A 41 2.01 0.36 6.98
CA SER A 41 2.00 0.27 8.44
C SER A 41 3.13 1.10 9.06
N LEU A 42 4.34 1.03 8.50
CA LEU A 42 5.49 1.83 8.94
C LEU A 42 5.26 3.33 8.72
N GLY A 43 4.77 3.72 7.54
CA GLY A 43 4.44 5.09 7.19
C GLY A 43 3.39 5.67 8.13
N ASN A 44 2.33 4.92 8.45
CA ASN A 44 1.33 5.34 9.43
C ASN A 44 1.93 5.47 10.84
N LYS A 45 2.70 4.48 11.29
CA LYS A 45 3.35 4.50 12.62
C LYS A 45 4.29 5.69 12.79
N ARG A 46 5.00 6.07 11.73
CA ARG A 46 5.93 7.20 11.68
C ARG A 46 5.28 8.51 11.24
N LYS A 47 3.97 8.50 10.95
CA LYS A 47 3.19 9.66 10.47
C LYS A 47 3.76 10.32 9.21
N LYS A 48 4.34 9.53 8.29
CA LYS A 48 4.83 10.00 6.99
C LYS A 48 3.81 9.58 5.92
N ARG A 49 2.96 10.53 5.53
CA ARG A 49 1.98 10.39 4.44
C ARG A 49 2.49 11.18 3.25
N LEU A 50 2.71 10.52 2.12
CA LEU A 50 3.22 11.17 0.91
C LEU A 50 2.26 10.90 -0.27
N PRO A 51 1.78 11.95 -0.96
CA PRO A 51 0.97 11.79 -2.16
C PRO A 51 1.64 10.88 -3.19
N LEU A 52 0.84 10.09 -3.91
CA LEU A 52 1.36 9.33 -5.04
C LEU A 52 1.72 10.26 -6.20
N GLY A 53 2.93 10.10 -6.73
CA GLY A 53 3.34 10.70 -7.99
C GLY A 53 2.86 9.89 -9.20
N GLU A 54 3.71 9.78 -10.23
CA GLU A 54 3.43 8.92 -11.38
C GLU A 54 3.31 7.45 -10.94
N VAL A 55 2.25 6.77 -11.39
CA VAL A 55 2.05 5.34 -11.11
C VAL A 55 3.00 4.51 -11.99
N SER A 56 3.62 3.49 -11.40
CA SER A 56 4.47 2.55 -12.12
C SER A 56 3.68 1.79 -13.19
N LYS A 57 4.16 1.86 -14.44
CA LYS A 57 3.70 1.02 -15.56
C LYS A 57 4.56 -0.24 -15.76
N ARG A 58 5.68 -0.32 -15.05
CA ARG A 58 6.64 -1.43 -15.07
C ARG A 58 6.45 -2.27 -13.81
N GLU A 59 6.98 -3.49 -13.80
CA GLU A 59 6.91 -4.34 -12.63
C GLU A 59 7.81 -3.83 -11.48
N PRO A 60 7.29 -3.72 -10.24
CA PRO A 60 5.90 -3.95 -9.84
C PRO A 60 4.97 -2.79 -10.25
N GLY A 61 3.86 -3.15 -10.89
CA GLY A 61 2.77 -2.23 -11.24
C GLY A 61 1.71 -2.18 -10.15
N ALA A 62 0.53 -1.64 -10.46
CA ALA A 62 -0.59 -1.66 -9.53
C ALA A 62 -1.04 -3.11 -9.22
N ILE A 63 -1.30 -3.39 -7.94
CA ILE A 63 -1.65 -4.71 -7.41
C ILE A 63 -3.15 -4.75 -7.14
N ASP A 64 -3.81 -5.85 -7.49
CA ASP A 64 -5.24 -6.03 -7.23
C ASP A 64 -5.54 -6.01 -5.71
N VAL A 65 -6.58 -5.29 -5.30
CA VAL A 65 -7.00 -5.21 -3.88
C VAL A 65 -7.33 -6.60 -3.33
N ASP A 66 -7.86 -7.51 -4.16
CA ASP A 66 -8.17 -8.88 -3.74
C ASP A 66 -6.93 -9.67 -3.28
N ILE A 67 -5.75 -9.32 -3.78
CA ILE A 67 -4.47 -9.90 -3.30
C ILE A 67 -4.21 -9.48 -1.85
N PHE A 68 -4.54 -8.25 -1.48
CA PHE A 68 -4.40 -7.79 -0.09
C PHE A 68 -5.45 -8.44 0.82
N VAL A 69 -6.69 -8.56 0.34
CA VAL A 69 -7.78 -9.21 1.09
C VAL A 69 -7.46 -10.68 1.35
N SER A 70 -7.05 -11.43 0.32
CA SER A 70 -6.68 -12.84 0.43
C SER A 70 -5.48 -13.11 1.35
N ARG A 71 -4.58 -12.13 1.50
CA ARG A 71 -3.45 -12.19 2.45
C ARG A 71 -3.81 -11.68 3.85
N GLY A 72 -5.04 -11.23 4.07
CA GLY A 72 -5.53 -10.77 5.38
C GLY A 72 -5.21 -9.32 5.72
N TYR A 73 -4.81 -8.49 4.74
CA TYR A 73 -4.45 -7.08 4.97
C TYR A 73 -5.63 -6.10 4.97
N ASP A 74 -6.86 -6.57 4.70
CA ASP A 74 -8.08 -5.74 4.76
C ASP A 74 -8.23 -5.01 6.12
N MET A 75 -7.96 -5.71 7.23
CA MET A 75 -8.00 -5.09 8.56
C MET A 75 -6.98 -3.97 8.72
N ALA A 76 -5.76 -4.13 8.18
CA ALA A 76 -4.73 -3.09 8.25
C ALA A 76 -5.11 -1.87 7.42
N ILE A 77 -5.66 -2.06 6.21
CA ILE A 77 -6.16 -0.98 5.35
C ILE A 77 -7.24 -0.18 6.08
N LYS A 78 -8.24 -0.86 6.65
CA LYS A 78 -9.33 -0.24 7.41
C LYS A 78 -8.81 0.48 8.67
N LEU A 79 -7.90 -0.14 9.41
CA LEU A 79 -7.34 0.43 10.63
C LEU A 79 -6.56 1.73 10.34
N ILE A 80 -5.73 1.74 9.30
CA ILE A 80 -4.99 2.92 8.88
C ILE A 80 -5.97 4.04 8.48
N ALA A 81 -7.01 3.72 7.72
CA ALA A 81 -7.99 4.70 7.26
C ALA A 81 -8.82 5.33 8.41
N ILE A 82 -9.30 4.54 9.37
CA ILE A 82 -10.04 5.09 10.52
C ILE A 82 -9.12 5.85 11.48
N ALA A 83 -7.86 5.43 11.63
CA ALA A 83 -6.88 6.17 12.43
C ALA A 83 -6.58 7.56 11.84
N GLU A 84 -6.54 7.66 10.50
CA GLU A 84 -6.32 8.92 9.79
C GLU A 84 -7.56 9.83 9.83
N THR A 85 -8.72 9.31 9.42
CA THR A 85 -9.93 10.13 9.22
C THR A 85 -10.69 10.40 10.50
N LYS A 86 -10.54 9.54 11.52
CA LYS A 86 -11.38 9.53 12.74
C LYS A 86 -12.88 9.44 12.44
N ASN A 87 -13.24 8.94 11.26
CA ASN A 87 -14.63 8.84 10.80
C ASN A 87 -14.99 7.36 10.62
N PRO A 88 -15.90 6.77 11.42
CA PRO A 88 -16.25 5.35 11.31
C PRO A 88 -16.94 5.00 9.98
N HIS A 89 -17.55 5.97 9.29
CA HIS A 89 -18.14 5.72 7.96
C HIS A 89 -17.11 5.24 6.94
N ILE A 90 -15.83 5.60 7.11
CA ILE A 90 -14.74 5.15 6.24
C ILE A 90 -14.62 3.63 6.18
N LEU A 91 -15.21 2.89 7.11
CA LEU A 91 -15.22 1.42 7.14
C LEU A 91 -16.32 0.78 6.27
N SER A 92 -17.22 1.59 5.69
CA SER A 92 -18.33 1.09 4.87
C SER A 92 -17.84 0.35 3.63
N HIS A 93 -18.35 -0.85 3.41
CA HIS A 93 -18.08 -1.65 2.21
C HIS A 93 -19.09 -1.40 1.08
N LEU A 94 -20.11 -0.56 1.32
CA LEU A 94 -21.19 -0.28 0.36
C LEU A 94 -20.97 1.02 -0.42
N ASP A 95 -19.99 1.83 -0.03
CA ASP A 95 -19.71 3.13 -0.63
C ASP A 95 -18.36 3.10 -1.36
N GLU A 96 -18.42 3.10 -2.69
CA GLU A 96 -17.24 3.08 -3.57
C GLU A 96 -16.34 4.31 -3.39
N LYS A 97 -16.90 5.46 -2.98
CA LYS A 97 -16.11 6.68 -2.73
C LYS A 97 -15.28 6.52 -1.45
N LEU A 98 -15.90 5.99 -0.40
CA LEU A 98 -15.20 5.72 0.86
C LEU A 98 -14.18 4.59 0.70
N GLU A 99 -14.45 3.61 -0.14
CA GLU A 99 -13.45 2.62 -0.53
C GLU A 99 -12.26 3.26 -1.25
N SER A 100 -12.50 4.10 -2.25
CA SER A 100 -11.46 4.83 -2.96
C SER A 100 -10.61 5.70 -2.02
N GLU A 101 -11.26 6.35 -1.05
CA GLU A 101 -10.58 7.14 -0.02
C GLU A 101 -9.70 6.27 0.90
N ARG A 102 -10.20 5.12 1.36
CA ARG A 102 -9.40 4.14 2.15
C ARG A 102 -8.14 3.72 1.40
N LEU A 103 -8.31 3.35 0.14
CA LEU A 103 -7.20 2.87 -0.69
C LEU A 103 -6.18 3.98 -0.94
N LEU A 104 -6.62 5.22 -1.20
CA LEU A 104 -5.73 6.36 -1.36
C LEU A 104 -4.91 6.64 -0.08
N ILE A 105 -5.56 6.67 1.09
CA ILE A 105 -4.86 6.87 2.36
C ILE A 105 -3.79 5.78 2.57
N PHE A 106 -4.15 4.53 2.30
CA PHE A 106 -3.25 3.40 2.42
C PHE A 106 -2.06 3.52 1.46
N GLU A 107 -2.30 3.86 0.20
CA GLU A 107 -1.27 4.09 -0.83
C GLU A 107 -0.29 5.20 -0.43
N GLU A 108 -0.79 6.33 0.08
CA GLU A 108 0.04 7.47 0.46
C GLU A 108 0.91 7.18 1.69
N TYR A 109 0.38 6.40 2.63
CA TYR A 109 1.17 5.88 3.74
C TYR A 109 2.19 4.84 3.28
N ALA A 110 1.84 3.97 2.34
CA ALA A 110 2.81 3.04 1.75
C ALA A 110 3.95 3.79 1.07
N ASN A 111 3.64 4.84 0.31
CA ASN A 111 4.62 5.68 -0.36
C ASN A 111 5.58 6.36 0.64
N GLY A 112 5.04 6.91 1.74
CA GLY A 112 5.83 7.46 2.83
C GLY A 112 6.70 6.41 3.54
N GLY A 113 6.16 5.22 3.78
CA GLY A 113 6.90 4.09 4.34
C GLY A 113 8.05 3.62 3.47
N LEU A 114 7.87 3.57 2.15
CA LEU A 114 8.93 3.22 1.20
C LEU A 114 10.04 4.27 1.16
N GLU A 115 9.72 5.55 1.38
CA GLU A 115 10.76 6.58 1.56
C GLU A 115 11.58 6.32 2.84
N ILE A 116 10.92 5.94 3.95
CA ILE A 116 11.62 5.63 5.21
C ILE A 116 12.54 4.41 5.01
N LEU A 117 12.03 3.33 4.42
CA LEU A 117 12.80 2.11 4.17
C LEU A 117 14.00 2.29 3.24
N ARG A 118 13.99 3.33 2.40
CA ARG A 118 15.14 3.66 1.54
C ARG A 118 16.28 4.32 2.31
N GLU A 119 15.95 5.03 3.39
CA GLU A 119 16.88 5.80 4.21
C GLU A 119 17.51 4.96 5.35
N GLU A 120 16.97 3.77 5.64
CA GLU A 120 17.46 2.80 6.64
C GLU A 120 18.41 1.75 6.03
#